data_AF-A0A7G1PDN7-F1
#
_entry.id   AF-A0A7G1PDN7-F1
#
_cell.length_a   1.000
_cell.length_b   1.000
_cell.length_c   1.000
_cell.angle_alpha   90.00
_cell.angle_beta   90.00
_cell.angle_gamma   90.00
#
_symmetry.space_group_name_H-M   'P 1'
#
loop_
_entity.id
_entity.type
_entity.pdbx_description
1 polymer ?
#
loop_
_entity_poly.entity_id
_entity_poly.type
_entity_poly.pdbx_seq_one_letter_code
_entity_poly.pdbx_strand_id
1 'polypeptide(L)'
;MLAALRQDPDIRAVYSMGGGNNATLDAFDAVGRECAVFVAHDLDHDNARLLRAGRLSAVLHHDLRQDMRTACRAVMRAHDALPVDPAPLLPSAIQVVTPYNMPPEPPLTDGRAGAQG
;
A
#
# COMPACT_ATOMS: atom_id res chain seq x y z
N MET A 1 1.16 -8.17 -18.39
CA MET A 1 0.88 -6.76 -18.70
C MET A 1 1.24 -6.39 -20.14
N LEU A 2 2.52 -6.43 -20.54
CA LEU A 2 2.96 -5.96 -21.87
C LEU A 2 2.18 -6.56 -23.07
N ALA A 3 1.93 -7.87 -23.07
CA ALA A 3 1.15 -8.51 -24.13
C ALA A 3 -0.28 -7.96 -24.22
N ALA A 4 -0.94 -7.74 -23.08
CA ALA A 4 -2.29 -7.17 -23.03
C ALA A 4 -2.30 -5.72 -23.56
N LEU A 5 -1.32 -4.90 -23.19
CA LEU A 5 -1.21 -3.52 -23.68
C LEU A 5 -0.92 -3.43 -25.19
N ARG A 6 -0.31 -4.46 -25.78
CA ARG A 6 -0.11 -4.55 -27.24
C ARG A 6 -1.36 -5.04 -27.96
N GLN A 7 -2.14 -5.92 -27.32
CA GLN A 7 -3.38 -6.47 -27.88
C GLN A 7 -4.52 -5.46 -27.83
N ASP A 8 -4.57 -4.65 -26.76
CA ASP A 8 -5.66 -3.72 -26.51
C ASP A 8 -5.13 -2.28 -26.27
N PRO A 9 -5.21 -1.42 -27.30
CA PRO A 9 -4.86 -0.01 -27.22
C PRO A 9 -5.78 0.84 -26.33
N ASP A 10 -6.94 0.33 -25.90
CA ASP A 10 -7.90 1.08 -25.08
C ASP A 10 -7.65 0.93 -23.57
N ILE A 11 -6.84 -0.05 -23.15
CA ILE A 11 -6.44 -0.23 -21.74
C ILE A 11 -5.63 0.98 -21.28
N ARG A 12 -6.26 1.87 -20.51
CA ARG A 12 -5.65 3.12 -20.04
C ARG A 12 -5.59 3.26 -18.52
N ALA A 13 -6.10 2.27 -17.79
CA ALA A 13 -6.14 2.28 -16.34
C ALA A 13 -5.85 0.90 -15.76
N VAL A 14 -5.26 0.87 -14.56
CA VAL A 14 -4.93 -0.34 -13.83
C VAL A 14 -5.42 -0.25 -12.39
N TYR A 15 -5.99 -1.35 -11.92
CA TYR A 15 -6.10 -1.66 -10.50
C TYR A 15 -5.22 -2.87 -10.18
N SER A 16 -4.33 -2.74 -9.19
CA SER A 16 -3.47 -3.82 -8.73
C SER A 16 -3.63 -4.01 -7.22
N MET A 17 -4.17 -5.17 -6.84
CA MET A 17 -4.31 -5.55 -5.42
C MET A 17 -3.03 -6.14 -4.82
N GLY A 18 -2.00 -6.40 -5.64
CA GLY A 18 -0.78 -7.08 -5.23
C GLY A 18 0.48 -6.30 -5.59
N GLY A 19 1.63 -6.93 -5.39
CA GLY A 19 2.93 -6.39 -5.78
C GLY A 19 3.15 -6.39 -7.30
N GLY A 20 4.25 -5.74 -7.73
CA GLY A 20 4.63 -5.67 -9.15
C GLY A 20 4.14 -4.43 -9.89
N ASN A 21 3.77 -3.37 -9.15
CA ASN A 21 3.30 -2.10 -9.73
C ASN A 21 4.37 -1.46 -10.64
N ASN A 22 5.65 -1.53 -10.26
CA ASN A 22 6.77 -1.09 -11.10
C ASN A 22 6.78 -1.83 -12.45
N ALA A 23 6.67 -3.16 -12.46
CA ALA A 23 6.69 -3.93 -13.72
C ALA A 23 5.48 -3.62 -14.63
N THR A 24 4.33 -3.27 -14.04
CA THR A 24 3.17 -2.80 -14.80
C THR A 24 3.43 -1.44 -15.44
N LEU A 25 3.99 -0.51 -14.67
CA LEU A 25 4.39 0.81 -15.13
C LEU A 25 5.46 0.73 -16.23
N ASP A 26 6.47 -0.13 -16.05
CA ASP A 26 7.51 -0.39 -17.05
C ASP A 26 6.91 -0.94 -18.35
N ALA A 27 5.84 -1.75 -18.26
CA ALA A 27 5.15 -2.26 -19.44
C ALA A 27 4.41 -1.16 -20.21
N PHE A 28 3.84 -0.16 -19.52
CA PHE A 28 3.26 1.04 -20.13
C PHE A 28 4.35 1.89 -20.81
N ASP A 29 5.47 2.11 -20.11
CA ASP A 29 6.63 2.84 -20.64
C ASP A 29 7.18 2.14 -21.91
N ALA A 30 7.25 0.80 -21.90
CA ALA A 30 7.74 0.00 -23.02
C ALA A 30 6.85 0.04 -24.28
N VAL A 31 5.56 0.36 -24.14
CA VAL A 31 4.66 0.60 -25.28
C VAL A 31 4.48 2.09 -25.58
N GLY A 32 5.19 2.98 -24.87
CA GLY A 32 5.13 4.43 -25.05
C GLY A 32 3.78 5.03 -24.71
N ARG A 33 3.04 4.44 -23.76
CA ARG A 33 1.69 4.87 -23.38
C ARG A 33 1.68 5.28 -21.91
N GLU A 34 0.97 6.36 -21.60
CA GLU A 34 0.70 6.74 -20.21
C GLU A 34 -0.39 5.85 -19.60
N CYS A 35 -0.21 5.48 -18.33
CA CYS A 35 -1.29 4.90 -17.53
C CYS A 35 -2.09 6.04 -16.89
N ALA A 36 -3.25 6.38 -17.47
CA ALA A 36 -4.04 7.53 -17.05
C ALA A 36 -4.53 7.44 -15.60
N VAL A 37 -4.85 6.23 -15.13
CA VAL A 37 -5.22 5.97 -13.73
C VAL A 37 -4.59 4.68 -13.25
N PHE A 38 -3.81 4.74 -12.17
CA PHE A 38 -3.28 3.55 -11.51
C PHE A 38 -3.66 3.56 -10.03
N VAL A 39 -4.49 2.60 -9.63
CA VAL A 39 -4.84 2.33 -8.24
C VAL A 39 -4.10 1.09 -7.74
N ALA A 40 -3.31 1.23 -6.68
CA ALA A 40 -2.59 0.14 -6.03
C ALA A 40 -3.19 -0.18 -4.64
N HIS A 41 -2.66 -1.23 -4.01
CA HIS A 41 -3.02 -1.62 -2.65
C HIS A 41 -1.81 -1.44 -1.72
N ASP A 42 -2.08 -1.05 -0.47
CA ASP A 42 -1.12 -0.79 0.61
C ASP A 42 -0.14 0.36 0.40
N LEU A 43 0.00 1.20 1.44
CA LEU A 43 0.97 2.28 1.47
C LEU A 43 2.32 1.77 2.00
N ASP A 44 2.96 0.91 1.21
CA ASP A 44 4.34 0.50 1.44
C ASP A 44 5.34 1.54 0.88
N HIS A 45 6.64 1.29 1.07
CA HIS A 45 7.69 2.21 0.63
C HIS A 45 7.70 2.41 -0.90
N ASP A 46 7.44 1.36 -1.68
CA ASP A 46 7.47 1.42 -3.13
C ASP A 46 6.28 2.22 -3.67
N ASN A 47 5.08 1.93 -3.18
CA ASN A 47 3.86 2.64 -3.56
C ASN A 47 3.88 4.09 -3.06
N ALA A 48 4.44 4.37 -1.88
CA ALA A 48 4.66 5.73 -1.43
C ALA A 48 5.58 6.50 -2.39
N ARG A 49 6.70 5.89 -2.83
CA ARG A 49 7.59 6.51 -3.82
C ARG A 49 6.87 6.77 -5.15
N LEU A 50 6.10 5.81 -5.63
CA LEU A 50 5.36 5.94 -6.89
C LEU A 50 4.23 6.99 -6.81
N LEU A 51 3.53 7.10 -5.68
CA LEU A 51 2.58 8.18 -5.42
C LEU A 51 3.26 9.54 -5.42
N ARG A 52 4.41 9.70 -4.73
CA ARG A 52 5.16 10.97 -4.75
C ARG A 52 5.60 11.36 -6.16
N ALA A 53 5.99 10.38 -6.96
CA ALA A 53 6.38 10.59 -8.35
C ALA A 53 5.19 10.82 -9.31
N GLY A 54 3.95 10.78 -8.83
CA GLY A 54 2.74 10.88 -9.67
C GLY A 54 2.54 9.69 -10.60
N ARG A 55 3.28 8.59 -10.40
CA ARG A 55 3.18 7.35 -11.20
C ARG A 55 1.99 6.49 -10.78
N LEU A 56 1.51 6.67 -9.54
CA LEU A 56 0.23 6.13 -9.07
C LEU A 56 -0.74 7.27 -8.81
N SER A 57 -2.03 7.02 -9.08
CA SER A 57 -3.11 7.96 -8.81
C SER A 57 -3.62 7.85 -7.38
N ALA A 58 -3.76 6.61 -6.90
CA ALA A 58 -4.22 6.33 -5.55
C ALA A 58 -3.74 4.96 -5.03
N VAL A 59 -3.75 4.81 -3.72
CA VAL A 59 -3.55 3.56 -3.00
C VAL A 59 -4.72 3.33 -2.07
N LEU A 60 -5.26 2.11 -2.08
CA LEU A 60 -6.20 1.65 -1.06
C LEU A 60 -5.39 1.01 0.07
N HIS A 61 -5.35 1.66 1.23
CA HIS A 61 -4.57 1.22 2.37
C HIS A 61 -5.46 0.87 3.55
N HIS A 62 -5.11 -0.20 4.25
CA HIS A 62 -5.65 -0.55 5.55
C HIS A 62 -4.48 -0.66 6.53
N ASP A 63 -4.72 -0.40 7.82
CA ASP A 63 -3.68 -0.54 8.84
C ASP A 63 -3.50 -2.03 9.18
N LEU A 64 -2.64 -2.70 8.41
CA LEU A 64 -2.29 -4.10 8.60
C LEU A 64 -1.79 -4.37 10.03
N ARG A 65 -1.10 -3.41 10.67
CA ARG A 65 -0.63 -3.57 12.04
C ARG A 65 -1.81 -3.61 13.00
N GLN A 66 -2.79 -2.73 12.82
CA GLN A 66 -4.03 -2.77 13.58
C GLN A 66 -4.77 -4.09 13.36
N ASP A 67 -4.87 -4.55 12.12
CA ASP A 67 -5.58 -5.79 11.78
C ASP A 67 -4.90 -7.02 12.37
N MET A 68 -3.58 -7.12 12.29
CA MET A 68 -2.83 -8.20 12.93
C MET A 68 -2.97 -8.15 14.44
N ARG A 69 -2.96 -6.96 15.06
CA ARG A 69 -3.19 -6.82 16.50
C ARG A 69 -4.59 -7.30 16.89
N THR A 70 -5.60 -6.96 16.11
CA THR A 70 -6.98 -7.42 16.31
C THR A 70 -7.07 -8.94 16.18
N ALA A 71 -6.44 -9.53 15.16
CA ALA A 71 -6.40 -10.98 14.94
C ALA A 71 -5.70 -11.71 16.10
N CYS A 72 -4.53 -11.24 16.56
CA CYS A 72 -3.83 -11.83 17.71
C CYS A 72 -4.67 -11.77 18.98
N ARG A 73 -5.38 -10.66 19.21
CA ARG A 73 -6.31 -10.52 20.35
C ARG A 73 -7.47 -11.50 20.27
N ALA A 74 -7.99 -11.74 19.07
CA ALA A 74 -9.03 -12.74 18.86
C ALA A 74 -8.56 -14.14 19.28
N VAL A 75 -7.35 -14.53 18.84
CA VAL A 75 -6.74 -15.82 19.22
C VAL A 75 -6.55 -15.91 20.73
N MET A 76 -5.98 -14.89 21.37
CA MET A 76 -5.77 -14.89 22.82
C MET A 76 -7.07 -15.02 23.62
N ARG A 77 -8.16 -14.37 23.18
CA ARG A 77 -9.49 -14.50 23.81
C ARG A 77 -10.07 -15.90 23.63
N ALA A 78 -9.89 -16.52 22.46
CA ALA A 78 -10.33 -17.89 22.22
C ALA A 78 -9.61 -18.92 23.11
N HIS A 79 -8.48 -18.54 23.72
CA HIS A 79 -7.70 -19.36 24.65
C HIS A 79 -7.75 -18.82 26.09
N ASP A 80 -8.74 -17.97 26.43
CA ASP A 80 -8.93 -17.40 27.77
C ASP A 80 -7.72 -16.62 28.34
N ALA A 81 -6.77 -16.24 27.48
CA ALA A 81 -5.57 -15.50 27.86
C ALA A 81 -5.83 -13.98 27.98
N LEU A 82 -6.98 -13.50 27.51
CA LEU A 82 -7.45 -12.12 27.64
C LEU A 82 -8.93 -12.10 28.06
N PRO A 83 -9.38 -11.06 28.80
CA PRO A 83 -10.78 -10.86 29.10
C PRO A 83 -11.65 -10.83 27.84
N VAL A 84 -12.87 -11.37 27.97
CA VAL A 84 -13.90 -11.25 26.94
C VAL A 84 -14.24 -9.77 26.78
N ASP A 85 -14.19 -9.30 25.54
CA ASP A 85 -14.59 -7.96 25.15
C ASP A 85 -15.81 -8.09 24.24
N PRO A 86 -16.93 -7.45 24.60
CA PRO A 86 -18.16 -7.52 23.82
C PRO A 86 -18.08 -6.73 22.51
N ALA A 87 -17.05 -5.91 22.30
CA ALA A 87 -16.88 -5.17 21.06
C ALA A 87 -16.59 -6.12 19.88
N PRO A 88 -17.26 -5.93 18.73
CA PRO A 88 -16.99 -6.71 17.53
C PRO A 88 -15.55 -6.51 17.04
N LEU A 89 -14.91 -7.59 16.58
CA LEU A 89 -13.61 -7.54 15.92
C LEU A 89 -13.81 -6.97 14.51
N LEU A 90 -13.59 -5.68 14.35
CA LEU A 90 -13.70 -4.99 13.07
C LEU A 90 -12.32 -4.83 12.42
N PRO A 91 -12.21 -4.99 11.09
CA PRO A 91 -11.01 -4.62 10.36
C PRO A 91 -10.79 -3.11 10.44
N SER A 92 -9.56 -2.70 10.19
CA SER A 92 -9.17 -1.30 10.08
C SER A 92 -9.89 -0.62 8.92
N ALA A 93 -10.13 0.69 9.06
CA ALA A 93 -10.80 1.45 8.02
C ALA A 93 -9.93 1.51 6.76
N ILE A 94 -10.56 1.32 5.59
CA ILE A 94 -9.91 1.54 4.31
C ILE A 94 -9.72 3.04 4.11
N GLN A 95 -8.50 3.42 3.78
CA GLN A 95 -8.09 4.79 3.49
C GLN A 95 -7.70 4.90 2.01
N VAL A 96 -8.16 5.97 1.37
CA VAL A 96 -7.75 6.31 0.00
C VAL A 96 -6.61 7.32 0.11
N VAL A 97 -5.40 6.88 -0.22
CA VAL A 97 -4.20 7.72 -0.21
C VAL A 97 -3.88 8.14 -1.64
N THR A 98 -3.66 9.43 -1.82
CA THR A 98 -3.33 10.11 -3.08
C THR A 98 -2.10 10.98 -2.85
N PRO A 99 -1.44 11.50 -3.90
CA PRO A 99 -0.32 12.43 -3.72
C PRO A 99 -0.65 13.66 -2.85
N TYR A 100 -1.94 14.00 -2.71
CA TYR A 100 -2.43 15.20 -2.00
C TYR A 100 -2.71 15.01 -0.51
N ASN A 101 -2.76 13.77 -0.01
CA ASN A 101 -3.02 13.47 1.41
C ASN A 101 -2.01 12.47 1.98
N MET A 102 -0.86 12.31 1.31
CA MET A 102 0.20 11.43 1.75
C MET A 102 0.72 11.82 3.14
N PRO A 103 1.01 10.83 4.01
CA PRO A 103 1.63 11.11 5.28
C PRO A 103 3.01 11.75 5.07
N PRO A 104 3.43 12.63 6.00
CA PRO A 104 4.75 13.24 5.94
C PRO A 104 5.82 12.14 5.97
N GLU A 105 6.93 12.40 5.27
CA GLU A 105 8.05 11.47 5.28
C GLU A 105 8.56 11.31 6.71
N PRO A 106 8.75 10.07 7.20
CA PRO A 106 9.36 9.88 8.51
C PRO A 106 10.75 10.54 8.49
N PRO A 107 11.13 11.27 9.55
CA PRO A 107 12.42 11.95 9.59
C PRO A 107 13.55 10.93 9.35
N LEU A 108 14.53 11.33 8.54
CA LEU A 108 15.77 10.57 8.36
C LEU A 108 16.36 10.33 9.75
N THR A 109 16.28 9.10 10.24
CA THR A 109 16.98 8.72 11.46
C THR A 109 18.44 8.63 11.11
N ASP A 110 19.18 9.69 11.44
CA ASP A 110 20.62 9.74 11.22
C ASP A 110 21.26 8.65 12.10
N GLY A 111 21.69 7.56 11.47
CA GLY A 111 22.20 6.35 12.12
C GLY A 111 23.59 6.52 12.76
N ARG A 112 23.91 7.71 13.27
CA ARG A 112 25.21 8.03 13.88
C ARG A 112 25.07 9.00 15.05
N ALA A 113 24.71 8.47 16.23
CA ALA A 113 25.21 8.98 17.51
C ALA A 113 24.94 7.94 18.61
N GLY A 114 26.00 7.39 19.22
CA GLY A 114 25.87 6.54 20.40
C GLY A 114 26.90 5.43 20.59
N ALA A 115 28.04 5.45 19.90
CA ALA A 115 29.24 4.79 20.38
C ALA A 115 30.22 5.86 20.85
N GLN A 116 30.20 6.15 22.15
CA GLN A 116 31.29 6.70 22.98
C GLN A 116 30.72 7.14 24.34
N GLY A 117 31.23 6.53 25.41
CA GLY A 117 30.91 6.83 26.80
C GLY A 117 31.09 5.61 27.68
#